data_AF-A0A4U6D4D3-F1
#
_entry.id   AF-A0A4U6D4D3-F1
#
_cell.length_a   1.000
_cell.length_b   1.000
_cell.length_c   1.000
_cell.angle_alpha   90.00
_cell.angle_beta   90.00
_cell.angle_gamma   90.00
#
_symmetry.space_group_name_H-M   'P 1'
#
loop_
_entity.id
_entity.type
_entity.pdbx_description
1 polymer ?
#
loop_
_entity_poly.entity_id
_entity_poly.type
_entity_poly.pdbx_seq_one_letter_code
_entity_poly.pdbx_strand_id
1 'polypeptide(L)'
;MAENKRRPKPTPEKSPKRRREYSLFNWLNKFFPLDKVFGEKLPGKEERVPVKYFYYFGWIVILLVIYERIGFQSEEYVRSSIKLKKEVEDLRAEYTSIQAEYEKSGKQSVVIEKVKPDGLEENLNPPKKIIIRKE
;
A
#
# COMPACT_ATOMS: atom_id res chain seq x y z
N MET A 1 -37.72 -54.96 -63.76
CA MET A 1 -37.86 -53.95 -62.69
C MET A 1 -36.48 -53.76 -62.08
N ALA A 2 -35.87 -52.58 -62.20
CA ALA A 2 -34.50 -52.34 -61.76
C ALA A 2 -34.42 -52.17 -60.23
N GLU A 3 -33.51 -52.91 -59.59
CA GLU A 3 -33.16 -52.82 -58.17
C GLU A 3 -32.62 -51.43 -57.80
N ASN A 4 -33.18 -50.81 -56.77
CA ASN A 4 -32.70 -49.56 -56.21
C ASN A 4 -31.66 -49.83 -55.09
N LYS A 5 -30.38 -49.93 -55.45
CA LYS A 5 -29.26 -49.94 -54.50
C LYS A 5 -28.83 -48.50 -54.16
N ARG A 6 -29.60 -47.79 -53.33
CA ARG A 6 -29.11 -46.56 -52.69
C ARG A 6 -28.24 -46.94 -51.50
N ARG A 7 -26.92 -46.86 -51.69
CA ARG A 7 -25.95 -46.93 -50.59
C ARG A 7 -26.22 -45.74 -49.64
N PRO A 8 -26.42 -45.93 -48.33
CA PRO A 8 -26.47 -44.82 -47.41
C PRO A 8 -25.11 -44.09 -47.44
N LYS A 9 -25.13 -42.75 -47.55
CA LYS A 9 -23.91 -41.94 -47.47
C LYS A 9 -23.19 -42.26 -46.15
N PRO A 10 -21.86 -42.46 -46.17
CA PRO A 10 -21.11 -42.68 -44.94
C PRO A 10 -21.26 -41.47 -44.04
N THR A 11 -21.79 -41.68 -42.84
CA THR A 11 -21.83 -40.67 -41.78
C THR A 11 -20.38 -40.23 -41.52
N PRO A 12 -20.03 -38.94 -41.65
CA PRO A 12 -18.66 -38.52 -41.38
C PRO A 12 -18.34 -38.83 -39.91
N GLU A 13 -17.28 -39.62 -39.68
CA GLU A 13 -16.74 -39.88 -38.36
C GLU A 13 -16.46 -38.54 -37.68
N LYS A 14 -17.09 -38.31 -36.52
CA LYS A 14 -16.85 -37.11 -35.72
C LYS A 14 -15.38 -37.11 -35.30
N SER A 15 -14.61 -36.16 -35.83
CA SER A 15 -13.20 -35.94 -35.45
C SER A 15 -13.05 -35.92 -33.92
N PRO A 16 -11.99 -36.55 -33.37
CA PRO A 16 -11.79 -36.61 -31.92
C PRO A 16 -11.75 -35.19 -31.35
N LYS A 17 -12.66 -34.87 -30.43
CA LYS A 17 -12.69 -33.57 -29.75
C LYS A 17 -11.32 -33.34 -29.12
N ARG A 18 -10.55 -32.40 -29.66
CA ARG A 18 -9.29 -31.93 -29.07
C ARG A 18 -9.59 -31.52 -27.63
N ARG A 19 -9.07 -32.30 -26.67
CA ARG A 19 -9.19 -31.97 -25.25
C ARG A 19 -8.52 -30.60 -25.09
N ARG A 20 -9.24 -29.64 -24.52
CA ARG A 20 -8.70 -28.28 -24.30
C ARG A 20 -7.47 -28.42 -23.40
N GLU A 21 -6.29 -28.40 -24.00
CA GLU A 21 -5.04 -28.36 -23.25
C GLU A 21 -4.96 -26.98 -22.58
N TYR A 22 -4.81 -27.01 -21.26
CA TYR A 22 -4.73 -25.83 -20.45
C TYR A 22 -3.38 -25.16 -20.70
N SER A 23 -3.36 -24.15 -21.59
CA SER A 23 -2.14 -23.44 -22.04
C SER A 23 -1.25 -22.95 -20.89
N LEU A 24 -1.87 -22.51 -19.79
CA LEU A 24 -1.18 -22.00 -18.60
C LEU A 24 -0.45 -23.11 -17.82
N PHE A 25 -1.00 -24.32 -17.79
CA PHE A 25 -0.37 -25.47 -17.14
C PHE A 25 0.88 -25.90 -17.92
N ASN A 26 0.78 -25.98 -19.25
CA ASN A 26 1.91 -26.33 -20.12
C ASN A 26 3.05 -25.31 -20.05
N TRP A 27 2.74 -24.02 -19.94
CA TRP A 27 3.74 -22.97 -19.75
C TRP A 27 4.44 -23.07 -18.39
N LEU A 28 3.67 -23.24 -17.31
CA LEU A 28 4.24 -23.30 -15.96
C LEU A 28 5.04 -24.59 -15.71
N ASN A 29 4.64 -25.70 -16.34
CA ASN A 29 5.38 -26.97 -16.30
C ASN A 29 6.83 -26.86 -16.81
N LYS A 30 7.11 -25.85 -17.66
CA LYS A 30 8.46 -25.56 -18.15
C LYS A 30 9.38 -24.97 -17.08
N PHE A 31 8.82 -24.26 -16.11
CA PHE A 31 9.57 -23.61 -15.02
C PHE A 31 9.55 -24.43 -13.74
N PHE A 32 8.47 -25.16 -13.49
CA PHE A 32 8.31 -26.02 -12.34
C PHE A 32 7.72 -27.35 -12.80
N PRO A 33 8.33 -28.52 -12.50
CA PRO A 33 7.86 -29.81 -12.99
C PRO A 33 6.55 -30.22 -12.29
N LEU A 34 5.47 -29.53 -12.61
CA LEU A 34 4.13 -29.72 -12.08
C LEU A 34 3.58 -31.09 -12.44
N ASP A 35 3.99 -31.65 -13.58
CA ASP A 35 3.67 -33.04 -13.91
C ASP A 35 4.17 -34.00 -12.83
N LYS A 36 5.33 -33.77 -12.21
CA LYS A 36 5.86 -34.67 -11.17
C LYS A 36 5.08 -34.58 -9.85
N VAL A 37 4.47 -33.43 -9.56
CA VAL A 37 3.76 -33.16 -8.31
C VAL A 37 2.25 -33.43 -8.43
N PHE A 38 1.67 -33.16 -9.60
CA PHE A 38 0.23 -33.25 -9.85
C PHE A 38 -0.17 -34.43 -10.75
N GLY A 39 0.78 -35.13 -11.36
CA GLY A 39 0.46 -36.16 -12.34
C GLY A 39 1.66 -36.98 -12.76
N GLU A 40 2.19 -37.81 -11.86
CA GLU A 40 3.04 -38.91 -12.31
C GLU A 40 2.19 -39.76 -13.27
N LYS A 41 2.50 -39.68 -14.57
CA LYS A 41 1.81 -40.45 -15.62
C LYS A 41 2.21 -41.92 -15.48
N LEU A 42 1.75 -42.60 -14.43
CA LEU A 42 1.83 -44.04 -14.38
C LEU A 42 0.80 -44.63 -15.37
N PRO A 43 1.23 -45.48 -16.31
CA PRO A 43 0.30 -46.19 -17.17
C PRO A 43 -0.55 -47.12 -16.29
N GLY A 44 -1.83 -46.77 -16.08
CA GLY A 44 -2.82 -47.67 -15.51
C GLY A 44 -3.41 -47.33 -14.13
N LYS A 45 -3.12 -46.17 -13.52
CA LYS A 45 -3.86 -45.73 -12.31
C LYS A 45 -4.47 -44.36 -12.46
N GLU A 46 -5.79 -44.32 -12.41
CA GLU A 46 -6.64 -43.14 -12.51
C GLU A 46 -6.65 -42.30 -11.23
N GLU A 47 -5.51 -42.05 -10.59
CA GLU A 47 -5.52 -41.13 -9.44
C GLU A 47 -5.32 -39.70 -9.95
N ARG A 48 -6.42 -39.18 -10.52
CA ARG A 48 -6.47 -37.85 -11.10
C ARG A 48 -6.84 -36.88 -9.99
N VAL A 49 -5.91 -36.04 -9.54
CA VAL A 49 -6.31 -34.67 -9.15
C VAL A 49 -6.78 -34.02 -10.45
N PRO A 50 -8.08 -33.72 -10.61
CA PRO A 50 -8.55 -33.21 -11.88
C PRO A 50 -7.82 -31.89 -12.13
N VAL A 51 -7.15 -31.75 -13.27
CA VAL A 51 -6.51 -30.48 -13.72
C VAL A 51 -7.50 -29.30 -13.67
N LYS A 52 -8.81 -29.59 -13.63
CA LYS A 52 -9.87 -28.63 -13.32
C LYS A 52 -9.64 -27.86 -12.00
N TYR A 53 -9.13 -28.51 -10.96
CA TYR A 53 -8.86 -27.89 -9.66
C TYR A 53 -7.52 -27.16 -9.56
N PHE A 54 -6.63 -27.35 -10.53
CA PHE A 54 -5.37 -26.64 -10.61
C PHE A 54 -5.57 -25.12 -10.61
N TYR A 55 -6.58 -24.64 -11.34
CA TYR A 55 -6.93 -23.21 -11.37
C TYR A 55 -7.41 -22.67 -10.03
N TYR A 56 -8.25 -23.44 -9.32
CA TYR A 56 -8.73 -23.04 -7.99
C TYR A 56 -7.58 -23.03 -6.97
N PHE A 57 -6.68 -24.01 -7.05
CA PHE A 57 -5.48 -24.05 -6.20
C PHE A 57 -4.54 -22.88 -6.49
N GLY A 58 -4.25 -22.60 -7.76
CA GLY A 58 -3.45 -21.45 -8.17
C GLY A 58 -4.07 -20.13 -7.70
N TRP A 59 -5.40 -20.00 -7.75
CA TRP A 59 -6.11 -18.84 -7.22
C TRP A 59 -5.89 -18.65 -5.72
N ILE A 60 -5.98 -19.72 -4.93
CA ILE A 60 -5.73 -19.67 -3.47
C ILE A 60 -4.27 -19.30 -3.18
N VAL A 61 -3.31 -19.88 -3.91
CA VAL A 61 -1.88 -19.55 -3.75
C VAL A 61 -1.62 -18.07 -4.04
N ILE A 62 -2.24 -17.51 -5.08
CA ILE A 62 -2.14 -16.07 -5.39
C ILE A 62 -2.67 -15.23 -4.21
N LEU A 63 -3.83 -15.60 -3.64
CA LEU A 63 -4.40 -14.89 -2.49
C LEU A 63 -3.48 -14.97 -1.27
N LEU A 64 -2.87 -16.12 -1.01
CA LEU A 64 -1.90 -16.28 0.09
C LEU A 64 -0.65 -15.42 -0.12
N VAL A 65 -0.12 -15.36 -1.35
CA VAL A 65 1.03 -14.50 -1.67
C VAL A 65 0.68 -13.02 -1.49
N ILE A 66 -0.52 -12.60 -1.90
CA ILE A 66 -0.99 -11.22 -1.69
C ILE A 66 -1.12 -10.93 -0.20
N TYR A 67 -1.69 -11.85 0.58
CA TYR A 67 -1.85 -11.70 2.03
C TYR A 67 -0.50 -11.53 2.73
N GLU A 68 0.45 -12.44 2.47
CA GLU A 68 1.80 -12.35 3.03
C GLU A 68 2.51 -11.07 2.62
N ARG A 69 2.35 -10.63 1.37
CA ARG A 69 2.93 -9.36 0.89
C ARG A 69 2.39 -8.15 1.65
N ILE A 70 1.09 -8.13 1.97
CA ILE A 70 0.48 -7.06 2.77
C ILE A 70 1.04 -7.08 4.19
N GLY A 71 1.15 -8.26 4.80
CA GLY A 71 1.73 -8.44 6.13
C GLY A 71 3.19 -7.98 6.20
N PHE A 72 4.02 -8.38 5.24
CA PHE A 72 5.45 -8.06 5.21
C PHE A 72 5.74 -6.55 5.17
N GLN A 73 4.97 -5.77 4.40
CA GLN A 73 5.21 -4.32 4.33
C GLN A 73 4.85 -3.57 5.63
N SER A 74 4.05 -4.17 6.51
CA SER A 74 3.61 -3.50 7.74
C SER A 74 4.76 -3.16 8.69
N GLU A 75 5.82 -3.97 8.75
CA GLU A 75 6.93 -3.76 9.67
C GLU A 75 7.73 -2.49 9.32
N GLU A 76 8.02 -2.29 8.02
CA GLU A 76 8.70 -1.10 7.52
C GLU A 76 7.86 0.17 7.74
N TYR A 77 6.55 0.08 7.53
CA TYR A 77 5.62 1.18 7.81
C TYR A 77 5.54 1.53 9.31
N VAL A 78 5.56 0.53 10.20
CA VAL A 78 5.57 0.79 11.64
C VAL A 78 6.88 1.47 12.06
N ARG A 79 8.02 1.00 11.56
CA ARG A 79 9.33 1.57 11.90
C ARG A 79 9.47 3.02 11.41
N SER A 80 9.03 3.28 10.17
CA SER A 80 9.02 4.65 9.61
C SER A 80 8.04 5.56 10.34
N SER A 81 6.86 5.06 10.73
CA SER A 81 5.88 5.81 11.52
C SER A 81 6.43 6.25 12.87
N ILE A 82 7.14 5.36 13.58
CA ILE A 82 7.78 5.70 14.86
C ILE A 82 8.84 6.80 14.67
N LYS A 83 9.67 6.69 13.63
CA LYS A 83 10.69 7.70 13.32
C LYS A 83 10.05 9.05 13.01
N LEU A 84 9.05 9.06 12.13
CA LEU A 84 8.34 10.28 11.73
C LEU A 84 7.64 10.93 12.93
N LYS A 85 7.03 10.14 13.81
CA LYS A 85 6.40 10.65 15.03
C LYS A 85 7.41 11.35 15.92
N LYS A 86 8.60 10.77 16.07
CA LYS A 86 9.69 11.40 16.83
C LYS A 86 10.14 12.72 16.20
N GLU A 87 10.35 12.75 14.88
CA GLU A 87 10.72 13.98 14.17
C GLU A 87 9.67 15.09 14.34
N VAL A 88 8.38 14.74 14.32
CA VAL A 88 7.28 15.70 14.56
C VAL A 88 7.26 16.19 16.01
N GLU A 89 7.53 15.30 16.97
CA GLU A 89 7.58 15.66 18.40
C GLU A 89 8.76 16.58 18.72
N ASP A 90 9.93 16.28 18.16
CA ASP A 90 11.13 17.12 18.27
C ASP A 90 10.86 18.52 17.67
N LEU A 91 10.27 18.59 16.47
CA LEU A 91 9.92 19.86 15.83
C LEU A 91 8.89 20.67 16.65
N ARG A 92 7.93 19.99 17.26
CA ARG A 92 6.93 20.61 18.14
C ARG A 92 7.58 21.18 19.41
N ALA A 93 8.54 20.46 19.99
CA ALA A 93 9.28 20.93 21.15
C ALA A 93 10.09 22.19 20.81
N GLU A 94 10.80 22.19 19.67
CA GLU A 94 11.54 23.36 19.19
C GLU A 94 10.64 24.58 18.96
N TYR A 95 9.52 24.39 18.26
CA TYR A 95 8.53 25.44 18.06
C TYR A 95 8.05 26.03 19.39
N THR A 96 7.74 25.16 20.37
CA THR A 96 7.26 25.59 21.68
C THR A 96 8.32 26.39 22.43
N SER A 97 9.58 25.97 22.36
CA SER A 97 10.71 26.71 22.94
C SER A 97 10.90 28.09 22.30
N ILE A 98 10.91 28.16 20.96
CA ILE A 98 11.03 29.43 20.22
C ILE A 98 9.87 30.35 20.55
N GLN A 99 8.65 29.83 20.59
CA GLN A 99 7.46 30.60 20.96
C GLN A 99 7.58 31.17 22.38
N ALA A 100 8.02 30.36 23.34
CA ALA A 100 8.23 30.81 24.71
C ALA A 100 9.31 31.88 24.83
N GLU A 101 10.40 31.76 24.06
CA GLU A 101 11.45 32.79 23.97
C GLU A 101 10.93 34.09 23.33
N TYR A 102 10.15 33.98 22.26
CA TYR A 102 9.52 35.12 21.60
C TYR A 102 8.60 35.88 22.58
N GLU A 103 7.70 35.18 23.26
CA GLU A 103 6.80 35.77 24.26
C GLU A 103 7.58 36.40 25.42
N LYS A 104 8.64 35.74 25.90
CA LYS A 104 9.54 36.30 26.93
C LYS A 104 10.22 37.58 26.44
N SER A 105 10.66 37.60 25.19
CA SER A 105 11.37 38.74 24.60
C SER A 105 10.49 39.99 24.47
N GLY A 106 9.18 39.81 24.32
CA GLY A 106 8.20 40.91 24.27
C GLY A 106 7.75 41.43 25.64
N LYS A 107 8.16 40.79 26.76
CA LYS A 107 7.81 41.28 28.10
C LYS A 107 8.51 42.59 28.40
N GLN A 108 7.76 43.54 28.94
CA GLN A 108 8.25 44.89 29.25
C GLN A 108 9.51 44.87 30.13
N SER A 109 9.56 44.00 31.15
CA SER A 109 10.73 43.86 32.03
C SER A 109 12.00 43.43 31.28
N VAL A 110 11.88 42.53 30.30
CA VAL A 110 12.99 42.04 29.47
C VAL A 110 13.41 43.10 28.46
N VAL A 111 12.45 43.81 27.86
CA VAL A 111 12.73 44.91 26.93
C VAL A 111 13.48 46.04 27.65
N ILE A 112 13.02 46.45 28.84
CA ILE A 112 13.69 47.46 29.67
C ILE A 112 15.14 47.04 29.94
N GLU A 113 15.37 45.79 30.37
CA GLU A 113 16.71 45.29 30.62
C GLU A 113 17.62 45.34 29.38
N LYS A 114 17.07 45.06 28.18
CA LYS A 114 17.79 45.14 26.91
C LYS A 114 18.15 46.57 26.49
N VAL A 115 17.31 47.57 26.77
CA VAL A 115 17.51 48.96 26.35
C VAL A 115 18.19 49.85 27.42
N LYS A 116 18.37 49.34 28.64
CA LYS A 116 19.21 49.97 29.69
C LYS A 116 20.59 50.43 29.19
N PRO A 117 21.38 49.63 28.45
CA PRO A 117 22.67 50.09 27.92
C PRO A 117 22.55 51.28 26.96
N ASP A 118 21.40 51.46 26.31
CA ASP A 118 21.13 52.59 25.41
C ASP A 118 20.63 53.84 26.16
N GLY A 119 20.52 53.78 27.50
CA GLY A 119 20.11 54.90 28.36
C GLY A 119 18.60 55.18 28.36
N LEU A 120 17.78 54.25 27.87
CA LEU A 120 16.33 54.39 27.80
C LEU A 120 15.68 53.88 29.11
N GLU A 121 14.77 54.68 29.67
CA GLU A 121 14.06 54.37 30.92
C GLU A 121 12.54 54.29 30.70
N GLU A 122 11.86 53.52 31.56
CA GLU A 122 10.41 53.39 31.51
C GLU A 122 9.73 54.69 31.96
N ASN A 123 8.80 55.19 31.16
CA ASN A 123 7.95 56.30 31.57
C ASN A 123 6.86 55.81 32.53
N LEU A 124 7.09 55.97 33.83
CA LEU A 124 6.13 55.65 34.90
C LEU A 124 4.99 56.66 35.03
N ASN A 125 5.08 57.81 34.35
CA ASN A 125 4.06 58.85 34.43
C ASN A 125 2.96 58.61 33.37
N PRO A 126 1.68 58.57 33.80
CA PRO A 126 0.58 58.38 32.87
C PRO A 126 0.44 59.57 31.91
N PRO A 127 -0.01 59.34 30.66
CA PRO A 127 -0.19 60.40 29.68
C PRO A 127 -1.29 61.38 30.13
N LYS A 128 -1.03 62.68 29.99
CA LYS A 128 -1.99 63.73 30.32
C LYS A 128 -2.90 64.00 29.11
N LYS A 129 -4.21 63.92 29.31
CA LYS A 129 -5.21 64.31 28.30
C LYS A 129 -5.26 65.83 28.18
N ILE A 130 -4.88 66.37 27.03
CA ILE A 130 -5.03 67.79 26.73
C ILE A 130 -6.47 68.00 26.23
N ILE A 131 -7.28 68.76 26.98
CA ILE A 131 -8.64 69.14 26.57
C ILE A 131 -8.58 70.58 26.09
N ILE A 132 -8.74 70.77 24.78
CA ILE A 132 -8.85 72.11 24.16
C ILE A 132 -10.31 72.54 24.29
N ARG A 133 -10.60 73.58 25.07
CA ARG A 133 -11.91 74.24 25.02
C ARG A 133 -11.92 75.12 23.76
N LYS A 134 -12.82 74.85 22.83
CA LYS A 134 -13.16 75.81 21.77
C LYS A 134 -13.99 76.91 22.40
N GLU A 135 -13.53 78.15 22.28
CA GLU A 135 -14.37 79.34 22.43
C GLU A 135 -15.42 79.41 21.31
#